data_AF-A0A383CV07-F1
#
_entry.id   AF-A0A383CV07-F1
#
_cell.length_a   1.000
_cell.length_b   1.000
_cell.length_c   1.000
_cell.angle_alpha   90.00
_cell.angle_beta   90.00
_cell.angle_gamma   90.00
#
_symmetry.space_group_name_H-M   'P 1'
#
loop_
_entity.id
_entity.type
_entity.pdbx_description
1 polymer ?
#
loop_
_entity_poly.entity_id
_entity_poly.type
_entity_poly.pdbx_seq_one_letter_code
_entity_poly.pdbx_strand_id
1 'polypeptide(L)'
;MLPNSEIIKTLIEAYNPCQFFDKCKEAKWNPEGGFIPRGFLGATGELEEVEAVFVFAEPGHPMPDEHGEYSESLSPEEYIQLTTDFAYVCFSREVDEMHVNVRYILNEIWPSLSFEEQLKKVWMT
;
A
#
# COMPACT_ATOMS: atom_id res chain seq x y z
N MET A 1 4.58 -3.59 8.71
CA MET A 1 3.99 -2.67 9.73
C MET A 1 2.59 -2.32 9.27
N LEU A 2 1.57 -2.39 10.11
CA LEU A 2 0.18 -2.13 9.68
C LEU A 2 -0.23 -0.67 9.90
N PRO A 3 -1.16 -0.13 9.07
CA PRO A 3 -1.78 1.15 9.34
C PRO A 3 -2.72 1.08 10.55
N ASN A 4 -3.15 2.24 11.03
CA ASN A 4 -4.12 2.36 12.10
C ASN A 4 -5.39 1.54 11.81
N SER A 5 -6.00 0.99 12.87
CA SER A 5 -7.15 0.09 12.76
C SER A 5 -8.37 0.69 12.04
N GLU A 6 -8.60 2.00 12.10
CA GLU A 6 -9.69 2.65 11.36
C GLU A 6 -9.43 2.70 9.84
N ILE A 7 -8.16 2.85 9.45
CA ILE A 7 -7.76 2.74 8.03
C ILE A 7 -7.91 1.29 7.57
N ILE A 8 -7.47 0.31 8.36
CA ILE A 8 -7.68 -1.11 8.05
C ILE A 8 -9.17 -1.39 7.81
N LYS A 9 -10.04 -0.95 8.72
CA LYS A 9 -11.51 -1.12 8.57
C LYS A 9 -12.03 -0.54 7.27
N THR A 10 -11.51 0.61 6.86
CA THR A 10 -11.87 1.25 5.58
C THR A 10 -11.36 0.45 4.38
N LEU A 11 -10.16 -0.11 4.47
CA LEU A 11 -9.55 -0.88 3.38
C LEU A 11 -10.21 -2.24 3.15
N ILE A 12 -10.80 -2.86 4.18
CA ILE A 12 -11.44 -4.19 4.05
C ILE A 12 -12.42 -4.23 2.86
N GLU A 13 -13.17 -3.15 2.62
CA GLU A 13 -14.11 -3.09 1.50
C GLU A 13 -13.42 -3.16 0.12
N ALA A 14 -12.22 -2.58 -0.01
CA ALA A 14 -11.46 -2.60 -1.26
C ALA A 14 -11.00 -4.01 -1.65
N TYR A 15 -10.75 -4.88 -0.67
CA TYR A 15 -10.34 -6.28 -0.88
C TYR A 15 -11.52 -7.24 -1.08
N ASN A 16 -12.75 -6.75 -1.17
CA ASN A 16 -13.87 -7.56 -1.61
C ASN A 16 -14.01 -7.45 -3.13
N PRO A 17 -14.07 -8.58 -3.88
CA PRO A 17 -14.14 -8.55 -5.32
C PRO A 17 -15.39 -7.80 -5.81
N CYS A 18 -15.18 -6.66 -6.47
CA CYS A 18 -16.23 -5.86 -7.08
C CYS A 18 -16.97 -6.68 -8.16
N GLN A 19 -18.30 -6.67 -8.11
CA GLN A 19 -19.17 -7.32 -9.11
C GLN A 19 -19.01 -6.79 -10.55
N PHE A 20 -18.22 -5.73 -10.74
CA PHE A 20 -17.92 -5.11 -12.02
C PHE A 20 -16.48 -5.33 -12.49
N PHE A 21 -15.66 -6.09 -11.77
CA PHE A 21 -14.39 -6.59 -12.32
C PHE A 21 -14.69 -7.36 -13.63
N ASP A 22 -13.79 -7.22 -14.61
CA ASP A 22 -13.93 -7.67 -16.01
C ASP A 22 -14.95 -6.92 -16.88
N LYS A 23 -15.88 -6.15 -16.31
CA LYS A 23 -16.70 -5.19 -17.10
C LYS A 23 -15.91 -3.92 -17.39
N CYS A 24 -15.12 -3.46 -16.41
CA CYS A 24 -14.09 -2.46 -16.63
C CYS A 24 -12.79 -3.16 -17.04
N LYS A 25 -12.31 -2.94 -18.26
CA LYS A 25 -11.10 -3.61 -18.79
C LYS A 25 -9.82 -3.27 -18.02
N GLU A 26 -9.83 -2.13 -17.34
CA GLU A 26 -8.70 -1.63 -16.55
C GLU A 26 -8.76 -2.13 -15.10
N ALA A 27 -9.94 -2.51 -14.60
CA ALA A 27 -10.10 -3.04 -13.25
C ALA A 27 -10.07 -4.58 -13.30
N LYS A 28 -8.91 -5.14 -12.96
CA LYS A 28 -8.68 -6.59 -12.89
C LYS A 28 -8.59 -7.05 -11.45
N TRP A 29 -9.20 -8.19 -11.17
CA TRP A 29 -8.98 -8.95 -9.95
C TRP A 29 -8.32 -10.26 -10.31
N ASN A 30 -7.06 -10.42 -9.92
CA ASN A 30 -6.30 -11.66 -10.08
C ASN A 30 -5.23 -11.74 -8.98
N PRO A 31 -5.59 -12.29 -7.80
CA PRO A 31 -4.66 -12.44 -6.67
C PRO A 31 -3.38 -13.19 -7.04
N GLU A 32 -3.48 -14.32 -7.72
CA GLU A 32 -2.30 -15.12 -8.09
C GLU A 32 -1.32 -14.33 -8.99
N GLY A 33 -1.84 -13.41 -9.80
CA GLY A 33 -1.05 -12.50 -10.63
C GLY A 33 -0.69 -11.16 -9.95
N GLY A 34 -0.99 -10.97 -8.66
CA GLY A 34 -0.74 -9.72 -7.93
C GLY A 34 -1.69 -8.56 -8.25
N PHE A 35 -2.73 -8.79 -9.06
CA PHE A 35 -3.71 -7.75 -9.40
C PHE A 35 -4.80 -7.69 -8.33
N ILE A 36 -4.43 -7.06 -7.22
CA ILE A 36 -5.28 -6.70 -6.08
C ILE A 36 -4.98 -5.25 -5.67
N PRO A 37 -5.85 -4.59 -4.89
CA PRO A 37 -5.49 -3.35 -4.22
C PRO A 37 -4.20 -3.52 -3.42
N ARG A 38 -3.24 -2.62 -3.60
CA ARG A 38 -1.89 -2.70 -3.01
C ARG A 38 -1.22 -1.34 -3.06
N GLY A 39 -0.03 -1.24 -2.46
CA GLY A 39 0.75 0.00 -2.42
C GLY A 39 0.34 0.95 -1.28
N PHE A 40 -0.67 0.58 -0.48
CA PHE A 40 -1.04 1.32 0.72
C PHE A 40 0.04 1.19 1.81
N LEU A 41 0.49 2.31 2.37
CA LEU A 41 1.48 2.31 3.46
C LEU A 41 1.43 3.63 4.26
N GLY A 42 1.69 3.54 5.56
CA GLY A 42 1.74 4.70 6.47
C GLY A 42 0.60 4.70 7.47
N ALA A 43 0.37 5.85 8.12
CA ALA A 43 -0.53 6.05 9.23
C ALA A 43 -0.40 4.94 10.30
N THR A 44 0.84 4.59 10.65
CA THR A 44 1.14 3.47 11.57
C THR A 44 0.96 3.81 13.05
N GLY A 45 0.69 5.08 13.38
CA GLY A 45 0.43 5.60 14.72
C GLY A 45 -1.03 6.00 14.94
N GLU A 46 -1.24 7.03 15.76
CA GLU A 46 -2.57 7.65 15.92
C GLU A 46 -2.93 8.49 14.68
N LEU A 47 -4.21 8.57 14.33
CA LEU A 47 -4.64 9.26 13.11
C LEU A 47 -4.33 10.77 13.16
N GLU A 48 -4.34 11.37 14.34
CA GLU A 48 -4.00 12.77 14.57
C GLU A 48 -2.51 13.07 14.32
N GLU A 49 -1.65 12.04 14.25
CA GLU A 49 -0.25 12.20 13.88
C GLU A 49 -0.06 12.35 12.37
N VAL A 50 -1.05 11.99 11.56
CA VAL A 50 -0.99 12.11 10.10
C VAL A 50 -1.07 13.58 9.69
N GLU A 51 0.00 14.07 9.07
CA GLU A 51 0.17 15.45 8.63
C GLU A 51 0.07 15.57 7.10
N ALA A 52 0.26 14.48 6.36
CA ALA A 52 0.16 14.46 4.90
C ALA A 52 -0.51 13.19 4.37
N VAL A 53 -1.23 13.33 3.25
CA VAL A 53 -1.78 12.22 2.46
C VAL A 53 -1.22 12.31 1.05
N PHE A 54 -0.52 11.27 0.61
CA PHE A 54 0.00 11.15 -0.74
C PHE A 54 -0.94 10.25 -1.53
N VAL A 55 -1.45 10.77 -2.65
CA VAL A 55 -2.36 10.04 -3.54
C VAL A 55 -1.63 9.83 -4.87
N PHE A 56 -1.33 8.58 -5.20
CA PHE A 56 -0.65 8.20 -6.43
C PHE A 56 -1.64 8.15 -7.59
N ALA A 57 -1.23 8.68 -8.74
CA ALA A 57 -2.15 8.93 -9.85
C ALA A 57 -2.46 7.70 -10.71
N GLU A 58 -1.55 6.72 -10.76
CA GLU A 58 -1.68 5.56 -11.65
C GLU A 58 -1.57 4.24 -10.89
N PRO A 59 -2.40 3.24 -11.21
CA PRO A 59 -2.22 1.91 -10.67
C PRO A 59 -0.90 1.33 -11.17
N GLY A 60 -0.04 0.91 -10.25
CA GLY A 60 1.18 0.19 -10.59
C GLY A 60 0.87 -1.15 -11.28
N HIS A 61 1.90 -1.78 -11.84
CA HIS A 61 1.85 -3.19 -12.22
C HIS A 61 2.44 -4.03 -11.08
N PRO A 62 1.98 -5.28 -10.88
CA PRO A 62 2.60 -6.16 -9.89
C PRO A 62 4.06 -6.38 -10.23
N MET A 63 4.91 -6.39 -9.21
CA MET A 63 6.30 -6.79 -9.31
C MET A 63 6.38 -8.30 -9.54
N PRO A 64 7.42 -8.81 -10.25
CA PRO A 64 7.57 -10.26 -10.46
C PRO A 64 7.56 -11.09 -9.17
N ASP A 65 8.08 -10.53 -8.08
CA ASP A 65 8.17 -11.17 -6.76
C ASP A 65 6.82 -11.26 -6.03
N GLU A 66 5.78 -10.58 -6.51
CA GLU A 66 4.41 -10.66 -5.96
C GLU A 66 3.59 -11.82 -6.56
N HIS A 67 4.06 -12.43 -7.65
CA HIS A 67 3.31 -13.48 -8.33
C HIS A 67 3.28 -14.77 -7.51
N GLY A 68 2.07 -15.27 -7.24
CA GLY A 68 1.83 -16.48 -6.46
C GLY A 68 1.88 -16.28 -4.93
N GLU A 69 2.18 -15.07 -4.46
CA GLU A 69 2.19 -14.74 -3.02
C GLU A 69 0.78 -14.54 -2.46
N TYR A 70 -0.20 -14.27 -3.32
CA TYR A 70 -1.59 -14.09 -2.94
C TYR A 70 -2.50 -15.16 -3.52
N SER A 71 -3.50 -15.60 -2.75
CA SER A 71 -4.50 -16.55 -3.18
C SER A 71 -5.92 -16.04 -2.91
N GLU A 72 -6.89 -16.46 -3.73
CA GLU A 72 -8.30 -16.10 -3.55
C GLU A 72 -8.90 -16.54 -2.20
N SER A 73 -8.24 -17.47 -1.49
CA SER A 73 -8.69 -17.95 -0.18
C SER A 73 -8.30 -17.03 0.98
N LEU A 74 -7.44 -16.03 0.75
CA LEU A 74 -7.02 -15.10 1.79
C LEU A 74 -8.16 -14.18 2.23
N SER A 75 -8.19 -13.86 3.53
CA SER A 75 -9.09 -12.84 4.06
C SER A 75 -8.61 -11.42 3.68
N PRO A 76 -9.50 -10.42 3.67
CA PRO A 76 -9.10 -9.01 3.48
C PRO A 76 -7.96 -8.56 4.39
N GLU A 77 -7.96 -8.97 5.66
CA GLU A 77 -6.91 -8.65 6.62
C GLU A 77 -5.58 -9.30 6.27
N GLU A 78 -5.59 -10.54 5.78
CA GLU A 78 -4.39 -11.23 5.30
C GLU A 78 -3.81 -10.53 4.07
N TYR A 79 -4.66 -10.10 3.13
CA TYR A 79 -4.22 -9.28 2.00
C TYR A 79 -3.59 -7.96 2.45
N ILE A 80 -4.23 -7.23 3.36
CA ILE A 80 -3.70 -5.96 3.89
C ILE A 80 -2.33 -6.20 4.52
N GLN A 81 -2.17 -7.24 5.34
CA GLN A 81 -0.90 -7.55 5.97
C GLN A 81 0.20 -7.82 4.93
N LEU A 82 -0.05 -8.72 3.98
CA LEU A 82 0.96 -9.10 2.97
C LEU A 82 1.31 -7.92 2.05
N THR A 83 0.31 -7.18 1.57
CA THR A 83 0.53 -6.04 0.65
C THR A 83 1.21 -4.87 1.34
N THR A 84 0.87 -4.56 2.60
CA THR A 84 1.55 -3.50 3.36
C THR A 84 2.99 -3.89 3.72
N ASP A 85 3.25 -5.15 4.08
CA ASP A 85 4.62 -5.60 4.33
C ASP A 85 5.47 -5.56 3.07
N PHE A 86 4.91 -5.95 1.92
CA PHE A 86 5.59 -5.82 0.63
C PHE A 86 5.86 -4.36 0.28
N ALA A 87 4.86 -3.48 0.39
CA ALA A 87 5.04 -2.04 0.17
C ALA A 87 6.13 -1.45 1.08
N TYR A 88 6.17 -1.84 2.36
CA TYR A 88 7.23 -1.42 3.27
C TYR A 88 8.62 -1.87 2.78
N VAL A 89 8.76 -3.11 2.31
CA VAL A 89 10.02 -3.60 1.72
C VAL A 89 10.40 -2.77 0.49
N CYS A 90 9.45 -2.47 -0.40
CA CYS A 90 9.71 -1.69 -1.61
C CYS A 90 10.20 -0.27 -1.30
N PHE A 91 9.54 0.45 -0.38
CA PHE A 91 9.96 1.78 0.02
C PHE A 91 11.26 1.78 0.85
N SER A 92 11.46 0.80 1.74
CA SER A 92 12.68 0.73 2.56
C SER A 92 13.93 0.39 1.75
N ARG A 93 13.76 -0.37 0.66
CA ARG A 93 14.85 -0.76 -0.25
C ARG A 93 14.97 0.12 -1.49
N GLU A 94 14.06 1.07 -1.67
CA GLU A 94 14.06 1.99 -2.82
C GLU A 94 14.11 1.23 -4.15
N VAL A 95 13.23 0.22 -4.30
CA VAL A 95 13.33 -0.81 -5.36
C VAL A 95 13.19 -0.28 -6.80
N ASP A 96 12.59 0.89 -6.98
CA ASP A 96 12.50 1.59 -8.26
C ASP A 96 12.52 3.12 -8.09
N GLU A 97 12.47 3.85 -9.20
CA GLU A 97 12.49 5.32 -9.22
C GLU A 97 11.30 5.95 -8.47
N MET A 98 10.12 5.33 -8.46
CA MET A 98 8.97 5.85 -7.72
C MET A 98 9.27 5.78 -6.21
N HIS A 99 9.74 4.64 -5.72
CA HIS A 99 10.08 4.46 -4.32
C HIS A 99 11.22 5.40 -3.90
N VAL A 100 12.27 5.55 -4.72
CA VAL A 100 13.36 6.53 -4.50
C VAL A 100 12.80 7.96 -4.37
N ASN A 101 11.94 8.38 -5.30
CA ASN A 101 11.41 9.74 -5.34
C ASN A 101 10.48 10.02 -4.14
N VAL A 102 9.64 9.07 -3.76
CA VAL A 102 8.80 9.22 -2.55
C VAL A 102 9.67 9.27 -1.29
N ARG A 103 10.67 8.40 -1.16
CA ARG A 103 11.62 8.44 -0.04
C ARG A 103 12.34 9.78 0.05
N TYR A 104 12.75 10.35 -1.09
CA TYR A 104 13.31 11.69 -1.16
C TYR A 104 12.33 12.74 -0.62
N ILE A 105 11.08 12.76 -1.10
CA ILE A 105 10.06 13.71 -0.64
C ILE A 105 9.83 13.60 0.88
N LEU A 106 9.71 12.38 1.40
CA LEU A 106 9.53 12.15 2.85
C LEU A 106 10.69 12.73 3.67
N ASN A 107 11.93 12.56 3.19
CA ASN A 107 13.12 13.11 3.82
C ASN A 107 13.19 14.64 3.73
N GLU A 108 12.65 15.26 2.68
CA GLU A 108 12.58 16.73 2.60
C GLU A 108 11.53 17.32 3.55
N ILE A 109 10.38 16.65 3.73
CA ILE A 109 9.32 17.12 4.65
C ILE A 109 9.73 16.90 6.11
N TRP A 110 10.32 15.73 6.43
CA TRP A 110 10.72 15.38 7.80
C TRP A 110 12.19 14.90 7.86
N PRO A 111 13.17 15.80 7.70
CA PRO A 111 14.59 15.46 7.52
C PRO A 111 15.27 14.85 8.75
N SER A 112 14.65 14.96 9.93
CA SER A 112 15.21 14.46 11.20
C SER A 112 14.54 13.18 11.69
N LEU A 113 13.54 12.65 10.97
CA LEU A 113 12.80 11.46 11.35
C LEU A 113 13.34 10.22 10.61
N SER A 114 13.28 9.05 11.26
CA SER A 114 13.51 7.77 10.56
C SER A 114 12.33 7.47 9.64
N PHE A 115 12.47 6.48 8.76
CA PHE A 115 11.35 6.09 7.89
C PHE A 115 10.14 5.62 8.70
N GLU A 116 10.35 4.85 9.76
CA GLU A 116 9.28 4.36 10.62
C GLU A 116 8.53 5.49 11.34
N GLU A 117 9.25 6.53 11.77
CA GLU A 117 8.62 7.73 12.34
C GLU A 117 7.89 8.56 11.27
N GLN A 118 8.44 8.66 10.05
CA GLN A 118 7.76 9.29 8.91
C GLN A 118 6.46 8.55 8.57
N LEU A 119 6.42 7.22 8.66
CA LEU A 119 5.22 6.41 8.40
C LEU A 119 4.09 6.64 9.42
N LYS A 120 4.35 7.24 10.58
CA LYS A 120 3.28 7.73 11.46
C LYS A 120 2.67 9.03 10.96
N LYS A 121 3.44 9.82 10.22
CA LYS A 121 3.11 11.17 9.74
C LYS A 121 2.45 11.22 8.36
N VAL A 122 2.57 10.16 7.57
CA VAL A 122 2.07 10.11 6.19
C VAL A 122 1.11 8.95 6.00
N TRP A 123 0.07 9.15 5.18
CA TRP A 123 -0.70 8.07 4.55
C TRP A 123 -0.44 8.07 3.04
N MET A 124 -0.06 6.94 2.46
CA MET A 124 0.22 6.80 1.02
C MET A 124 -0.78 5.82 0.40
N THR A 125 -1.45 6.24 -0.67
CA THR A 125 -2.60 5.54 -1.28
C THR A 125 -2.73 5.77 -2.78
#